data_AF-A0A953NW13-F1
#
_entry.id   AF-A0A953NW13-F1
#
_cell.length_a   1.000
_cell.length_b   1.000
_cell.length_c   1.000
_cell.angle_alpha   90.00
_cell.angle_beta   90.00
_cell.angle_gamma   90.00
#
_symmetry.space_group_name_H-M   'P 1'
#
loop_
_entity.id
_entity.type
_entity.pdbx_description
1 polymer ?
#
loop_
_entity_poly.entity_id
_entity_poly.type
_entity_poly.pdbx_seq_one_letter_code
_entity_poly.pdbx_strand_id
1 'polypeptide(L)'
;MMRFFRYARLLLFAVPALMAVLAAAQQNPRRLILKDGSYQAVTQYEVVGDRVRYYSAERYGWEELPKDLIDWPTTEKYNKDRDFQRSADEAALAKEDEANHRVEVAESPLVAPALRLPDGGGVFLLDRFRDEPSLVELVQSGGELNKQMGRNILRAALNPLASSKQTIELQGIHAKFQSHLTRPEIYVDIDNTDENAVLPEDAGKAKNKKPQLPLDRFRIVRMERRKDLRVVGNLNIKVYGKVTQKANWIRTTSTKIGEWAKVVPVEDLAPGEYAVVEMLNDKQMNLYVWDFGVDPKAPANPGTWTPRQPAGDRKSDEEPTLQKRPKN
;
A
#
# COMPACT_ATOMS: atom_id res chain seq x y z
N MET A 1 0.79 -10.90 -37.86
CA MET A 1 0.54 -10.68 -36.41
C MET A 1 1.85 -10.39 -35.67
N MET A 2 2.67 -9.42 -36.13
CA MET A 2 4.03 -9.23 -35.61
C MET A 2 4.55 -7.78 -35.74
N ARG A 3 3.67 -6.78 -35.56
CA ARG A 3 4.05 -5.34 -35.60
C ARG A 3 3.55 -4.51 -34.41
N PHE A 4 2.72 -5.05 -33.52
CA PHE A 4 2.19 -4.32 -32.36
C PHE A 4 3.04 -4.43 -31.08
N PHE A 5 4.03 -5.34 -31.04
CA PHE A 5 4.87 -5.55 -29.85
C PHE A 5 6.08 -4.60 -29.74
N ARG A 6 6.27 -3.67 -30.67
CA ARG A 6 7.42 -2.74 -30.66
C ARG A 6 7.18 -1.43 -29.90
N TYR A 7 5.92 -1.03 -29.69
CA TYR A 7 5.59 0.25 -29.03
C TYR A 7 5.33 0.10 -27.53
N ALA A 8 4.95 -1.09 -27.04
CA ALA A 8 4.70 -1.34 -25.63
C ALA A 8 5.98 -1.40 -24.77
N ARG A 9 7.15 -1.66 -25.37
CA ARG A 9 8.46 -1.58 -24.69
C ARG A 9 9.03 -0.16 -24.61
N LEU A 10 8.53 0.78 -25.43
CA LEU A 10 8.98 2.17 -25.41
C LEU A 10 8.29 2.99 -24.30
N LEU A 11 7.06 2.63 -23.93
CA LEU A 11 6.32 3.29 -22.84
C LEU A 11 6.77 2.85 -21.43
N LEU A 12 7.30 1.63 -21.28
CA LEU A 12 7.75 1.12 -19.97
C LEU A 12 9.09 1.74 -19.49
N PHE A 13 9.89 2.30 -20.40
CA PHE A 13 11.09 3.06 -20.06
C PHE A 13 10.84 4.57 -20.00
N ALA A 14 9.78 5.07 -20.65
CA ALA A 14 9.47 6.50 -20.67
C ALA A 14 8.99 7.02 -19.31
N VAL A 15 8.22 6.23 -18.54
CA VAL A 15 7.68 6.65 -17.23
C VAL A 15 8.76 6.76 -16.13
N PRO A 16 9.65 5.77 -15.92
CA PRO A 16 10.75 5.94 -14.95
C PRO A 16 11.79 6.97 -15.43
N ALA A 17 12.01 7.12 -16.73
CA ALA A 17 12.88 8.19 -17.25
C ALA A 17 12.27 9.59 -17.04
N LEU A 18 10.95 9.75 -17.17
CA LEU A 18 10.27 11.01 -16.90
C LEU A 18 10.26 11.33 -15.39
N MET A 19 10.10 10.33 -14.52
CA MET A 19 10.23 10.48 -13.06
C MET A 19 11.67 10.80 -12.63
N ALA A 20 12.68 10.19 -13.26
CA ALA A 20 14.08 10.53 -13.02
C ALA A 20 14.43 11.94 -13.52
N VAL A 21 13.82 12.40 -14.61
CA VAL A 21 13.96 13.78 -15.12
C VAL A 21 13.22 14.78 -14.23
N LEU A 22 12.05 14.46 -13.67
CA LEU A 22 11.39 15.32 -12.66
C LEU A 22 12.16 15.36 -11.34
N ALA A 23 12.73 14.24 -10.88
CA ALA A 23 13.59 14.20 -9.70
C ALA A 23 14.92 14.95 -9.92
N ALA A 24 15.47 14.92 -11.14
CA ALA A 24 16.62 15.71 -11.55
C ALA A 24 16.25 17.20 -11.78
N ALA A 25 15.03 17.51 -12.19
CA ALA A 25 14.54 18.89 -12.37
C ALA A 25 14.28 19.60 -11.02
N GLN A 26 14.16 18.83 -9.93
CA GLN A 26 14.14 19.35 -8.57
C GLN A 26 15.55 19.46 -7.94
N GLN A 27 16.61 19.25 -8.73
CA GLN A 27 17.98 19.56 -8.32
C GLN A 27 18.25 21.02 -8.60
N ASN A 28 18.35 21.85 -7.55
CA ASN A 28 18.97 23.17 -7.67
C ASN A 28 20.44 22.98 -8.09
N PRO A 29 20.82 23.29 -9.34
CA PRO A 29 22.07 22.84 -9.91
C PRO A 29 23.28 23.54 -9.27
N ARG A 30 24.43 22.86 -9.30
CA ARG A 30 25.73 23.48 -8.97
C ARG A 30 26.02 24.60 -9.97
N ARG A 31 26.96 25.49 -9.65
CA ARG A 31 27.36 26.58 -10.55
C ARG A 31 28.84 26.46 -10.92
N LEU A 32 29.17 26.76 -12.17
CA LEU A 32 30.50 27.16 -12.59
C LEU A 32 30.48 28.69 -12.75
N ILE A 33 31.17 29.40 -11.86
CA ILE A 33 31.18 30.87 -11.82
C ILE A 33 32.37 31.35 -12.65
N LEU A 34 32.10 32.24 -13.60
CA LEU A 34 33.12 32.81 -14.48
C LEU A 34 33.74 34.05 -13.86
N LYS A 35 34.95 34.40 -14.30
CA LYS A 35 35.70 35.57 -13.80
C LYS A 35 35.00 36.91 -14.05
N ASP A 36 34.06 36.97 -14.99
CA ASP A 36 33.23 38.16 -15.26
C ASP A 36 32.00 38.26 -14.34
N GLY A 37 31.81 37.29 -13.44
CA GLY A 37 30.69 37.21 -12.50
C GLY A 37 29.45 36.50 -13.05
N SER A 38 29.42 36.14 -14.33
CA SER A 38 28.39 35.26 -14.89
C SER A 38 28.58 33.81 -14.42
N TYR A 39 27.58 32.95 -14.63
CA TYR A 39 27.69 31.54 -14.24
C TYR A 39 26.98 30.61 -15.21
N GLN A 40 27.43 29.35 -15.24
CA GLN A 40 26.71 28.24 -15.86
C GLN A 40 26.10 27.37 -14.77
N ALA A 41 24.81 27.06 -14.89
CA ALA A 41 24.12 26.10 -14.04
C ALA A 41 24.42 24.68 -14.53
N VAL A 42 25.00 23.84 -13.67
CA VAL A 42 25.52 22.52 -14.03
C VAL A 42 25.06 21.43 -13.08
N THR A 43 24.78 20.24 -13.58
CA THR A 43 24.50 19.05 -12.74
C THR A 43 25.78 18.28 -12.43
N GLN A 44 26.70 18.22 -13.39
CA GLN A 44 28.01 17.57 -13.26
C GLN A 44 29.05 18.31 -14.12
N TYR A 45 30.31 18.29 -13.70
CA TYR A 45 31.43 18.77 -14.50
C TYR A 45 32.70 17.96 -14.23
N GLU A 46 33.58 17.91 -15.23
CA GLU A 46 34.87 17.26 -15.18
C GLU A 46 35.93 18.15 -15.84
N VAL A 47 37.08 18.27 -15.21
CA VAL A 47 38.23 19.03 -15.76
C VAL A 47 39.04 18.08 -16.64
N VAL A 48 39.10 18.36 -17.93
CA VAL A 48 39.80 17.58 -18.95
C VAL A 48 40.87 18.45 -19.59
N GLY A 49 42.10 18.35 -19.09
CA GLY A 49 43.22 19.18 -19.56
C GLY A 49 43.00 20.67 -19.26
N ASP A 50 42.96 21.48 -20.32
CA ASP A 50 42.74 22.93 -20.30
C ASP A 50 41.24 23.32 -20.38
N ARG A 51 40.35 22.34 -20.48
CA ARG A 51 38.91 22.54 -20.58
C ARG A 51 38.14 21.91 -19.42
N VAL A 52 36.96 22.44 -19.16
CA VAL A 52 35.96 21.87 -18.27
C VAL A 52 34.78 21.44 -19.11
N ARG A 53 34.51 20.15 -19.11
CA ARG A 53 33.33 19.58 -19.72
C ARG A 53 32.23 19.50 -18.67
N TYR A 54 31.08 20.09 -18.91
CA TYR A 54 29.97 20.12 -17.95
C TYR A 54 28.65 19.76 -18.60
N TYR A 55 27.73 19.24 -17.80
CA TYR A 55 26.36 18.98 -18.20
C TYR A 55 25.47 20.14 -17.76
N SER A 56 24.96 20.90 -18.73
CA SER A 56 24.10 22.06 -18.50
C SER A 56 22.78 21.64 -17.88
N ALA A 57 22.44 22.24 -16.74
CA ALA A 57 21.16 22.00 -16.06
C ALA A 57 19.98 22.64 -16.80
N GLU A 58 20.23 23.63 -17.66
CA GLU A 58 19.19 24.33 -18.42
C GLU A 58 18.98 23.71 -19.81
N ARG A 59 20.09 23.35 -20.47
CA ARG A 59 20.10 22.87 -21.86
C ARG A 59 20.11 21.36 -21.96
N TYR A 60 20.24 20.66 -20.82
CA TYR A 60 20.25 19.20 -20.72
C TYR A 60 21.23 18.55 -21.72
N GLY A 61 22.44 19.11 -21.80
CA GLY A 61 23.46 18.71 -22.77
C GLY A 61 24.87 18.96 -22.26
N TRP A 62 25.84 18.26 -22.85
CA TRP A 62 27.25 18.44 -22.57
C TRP A 62 27.81 19.65 -23.31
N GLU A 63 28.50 20.52 -22.58
CA GLU A 63 29.14 21.73 -23.06
C GLU A 63 30.57 21.84 -22.52
N GLU A 64 31.35 22.76 -23.06
CA GLU A 64 32.76 22.94 -22.70
C GLU A 64 33.11 24.41 -22.47
N LEU A 65 33.94 24.66 -21.46
CA LEU A 65 34.52 25.97 -21.18
C LEU A 65 36.03 25.88 -20.93
N PRO A 66 36.82 26.91 -21.27
CA PRO A 66 38.20 26.99 -20.84
C PRO A 66 38.31 27.01 -19.31
N LYS A 67 39.21 26.21 -18.75
CA LYS A 67 39.45 26.14 -17.30
C LYS A 67 39.82 27.51 -16.71
N ASP A 68 40.55 28.32 -17.47
CA ASP A 68 41.04 29.63 -17.04
C ASP A 68 39.96 30.71 -17.02
N LEU A 69 38.79 30.46 -17.61
CA LEU A 69 37.67 31.40 -17.59
C LEU A 69 36.85 31.29 -16.28
N ILE A 70 37.00 30.18 -15.56
CA ILE A 70 36.27 29.89 -14.33
C ILE A 70 37.01 30.50 -13.14
N ASP A 71 36.26 31.21 -12.29
CA ASP A 71 36.70 31.60 -10.95
C ASP A 71 36.51 30.39 -10.01
N TRP A 72 37.57 29.59 -9.88
CA TRP A 72 37.59 28.40 -9.04
C TRP A 72 37.35 28.68 -7.56
N PRO A 73 38.02 29.66 -6.91
CA PRO A 73 37.73 30.02 -5.53
C PRO A 73 36.24 30.33 -5.28
N THR A 74 35.61 31.12 -6.15
CA THR A 74 34.20 31.49 -6.00
C THR A 74 33.28 30.30 -6.30
N THR A 75 33.60 29.51 -7.33
CA THR A 75 32.88 28.30 -7.73
C THR A 75 32.88 27.24 -6.61
N GLU A 76 34.05 26.93 -6.04
CA GLU A 76 34.19 25.94 -4.97
C GLU A 76 33.47 26.38 -3.70
N LYS A 77 33.63 27.65 -3.32
CA LYS A 77 32.92 28.21 -2.17
C LYS A 77 31.40 28.12 -2.34
N TYR A 78 30.87 28.58 -3.47
CA TYR A 78 29.43 28.54 -3.74
C TYR A 78 28.90 27.11 -3.69
N ASN A 79 29.56 26.17 -4.37
CA ASN A 79 29.10 24.78 -4.42
C ASN A 79 29.20 24.09 -3.05
N LYS A 80 30.22 24.40 -2.25
CA LYS A 80 30.37 23.87 -0.88
C LYS A 80 29.29 24.42 0.06
N ASP A 81 29.06 25.72 0.06
CA ASP A 81 28.01 26.36 0.86
C ASP A 81 26.63 25.81 0.46
N ARG A 82 26.43 25.57 -0.85
CA ARG A 82 25.19 25.00 -1.37
C ARG A 82 25.00 23.53 -0.98
N ASP A 83 26.04 22.70 -1.08
CA ASP A 83 25.99 21.30 -0.66
C ASP A 83 25.71 21.20 0.86
N PHE A 84 26.26 22.11 1.66
CA PHE A 84 25.96 22.22 3.08
C PHE A 84 24.50 22.59 3.34
N GLN A 85 23.98 23.62 2.65
CA GLN A 85 22.57 24.01 2.75
C GLN A 85 21.64 22.86 2.36
N ARG A 86 21.92 22.16 1.25
CA ARG A 86 21.13 20.99 0.83
C ARG A 86 21.08 19.93 1.93
N SER A 87 22.25 19.59 2.49
CA SER A 87 22.32 18.60 3.55
C SER A 87 21.56 19.03 4.81
N ALA A 88 21.57 20.34 5.12
CA ALA A 88 20.80 20.91 6.22
C ALA A 88 19.28 20.89 5.96
N ASP A 89 18.84 21.24 4.74
CA ASP A 89 17.45 21.22 4.32
C ASP A 89 16.89 19.79 4.31
N GLU A 90 17.64 18.83 3.76
CA GLU A 90 17.29 17.40 3.78
C GLU A 90 17.17 16.86 5.21
N ALA A 91 18.11 17.23 6.09
CA ALA A 91 18.06 16.85 7.49
C ALA A 91 16.89 17.53 8.25
N ALA A 92 16.52 18.76 7.88
CA ALA A 92 15.38 19.45 8.45
C ALA A 92 14.06 18.79 8.02
N LEU A 93 13.93 18.45 6.73
CA LEU A 93 12.77 17.72 6.20
C LEU A 93 12.65 16.34 6.84
N ALA A 94 13.74 15.57 6.93
CA ALA A 94 13.72 14.27 7.58
C ALA A 94 13.32 14.36 9.06
N LYS A 95 13.74 15.42 9.77
CA LYS A 95 13.30 15.68 11.15
C LYS A 95 11.83 16.08 11.23
N GLU A 96 11.33 16.86 10.28
CA GLU A 96 9.93 17.24 10.17
C GLU A 96 9.06 16.01 9.89
N ASP A 97 9.43 15.19 8.92
CA ASP A 97 8.76 13.93 8.59
C ASP A 97 8.74 12.97 9.79
N GLU A 98 9.87 12.82 10.49
CA GLU A 98 9.93 12.01 11.70
C GLU A 98 9.07 12.57 12.82
N ALA A 99 9.01 13.90 12.98
CA ALA A 99 8.14 14.55 13.96
C ALA A 99 6.66 14.35 13.62
N ASN A 100 6.28 14.51 12.35
CA ASN A 100 4.92 14.29 11.86
C ASN A 100 4.49 12.84 12.06
N HIS A 101 5.34 11.88 11.67
CA HIS A 101 5.09 10.45 11.90
C HIS A 101 4.96 10.13 13.40
N ARG A 102 5.77 10.75 14.28
CA ARG A 102 5.60 10.58 15.74
C ARG A 102 4.27 11.12 16.24
N VAL A 103 3.77 12.23 15.68
CA VAL A 103 2.44 12.77 16.00
C VAL A 103 1.34 11.83 15.51
N GLU A 104 1.41 11.37 14.26
CA GLU A 104 0.44 10.43 13.67
C GLU A 104 0.39 9.11 14.45
N VAL A 105 1.54 8.53 14.80
CA VAL A 105 1.61 7.36 15.67
C VAL A 105 1.02 7.64 17.06
N ALA A 106 1.20 8.84 17.61
CA ALA A 106 0.59 9.20 18.90
C ALA A 106 -0.94 9.34 18.80
N GLU A 107 -1.45 9.79 17.66
CA GLU A 107 -2.88 9.93 17.36
C GLU A 107 -3.54 8.60 16.93
N SER A 108 -2.75 7.62 16.48
CA SER A 108 -3.25 6.31 16.06
C SER A 108 -4.07 5.62 17.17
N PRO A 109 -5.26 5.05 16.86
CA PRO A 109 -6.13 4.51 17.89
C PRO A 109 -5.50 3.38 18.71
N LEU A 110 -5.70 3.43 20.03
CA LEU A 110 -5.39 2.31 20.92
C LEU A 110 -6.49 1.25 20.83
N VAL A 111 -6.11 0.01 20.54
CA VAL A 111 -7.05 -1.12 20.34
C VAL A 111 -6.91 -2.20 21.41
N ALA A 112 -5.76 -2.27 22.07
CA ALA A 112 -5.55 -3.01 23.32
C ALA A 112 -4.49 -2.27 24.17
N PRO A 113 -4.29 -2.61 25.46
CA PRO A 113 -3.24 -1.97 26.27
C PRO A 113 -1.88 -1.98 25.56
N ALA A 114 -1.29 -0.80 25.39
CA ALA A 114 -0.04 -0.56 24.66
C ALA A 114 0.00 -1.06 23.20
N LEU A 115 -1.15 -1.31 22.57
CA LEU A 115 -1.28 -1.76 21.18
C LEU A 115 -2.10 -0.74 20.39
N ARG A 116 -1.48 -0.14 19.39
CA ARG A 116 -2.08 0.86 18.50
C ARG A 116 -2.14 0.32 17.08
N LEU A 117 -3.09 0.83 16.29
CA LEU A 117 -3.14 0.56 14.86
C LEU A 117 -1.95 1.24 14.17
N PRO A 118 -1.31 0.59 13.19
CA PRO A 118 -0.29 1.23 12.36
C PRO A 118 -0.87 2.42 11.58
N ASP A 119 -0.03 3.38 11.24
CA ASP A 119 -0.36 4.56 10.43
C ASP A 119 -0.37 4.29 8.91
N GLY A 120 0.39 3.29 8.45
CA GLY A 120 0.48 2.90 7.04
C GLY A 120 -0.78 2.30 6.40
N GLY A 121 -1.94 2.36 7.08
CA GLY A 121 -3.21 1.80 6.62
C GLY A 121 -3.26 0.26 6.61
N GLY A 122 -4.34 -0.30 6.05
CA GLY A 122 -4.51 -1.74 5.85
C GLY A 122 -5.71 -2.36 6.60
N VAL A 123 -5.66 -3.68 6.79
CA VAL A 123 -6.69 -4.45 7.51
C VAL A 123 -6.06 -5.30 8.58
N PHE A 124 -6.44 -5.08 9.84
CA PHE A 124 -5.84 -5.77 10.98
C PHE A 124 -6.88 -6.53 11.81
N LEU A 125 -6.59 -7.79 12.10
CA LEU A 125 -7.28 -8.60 13.09
C LEU A 125 -6.60 -8.41 14.45
N LEU A 126 -7.35 -7.99 15.48
CA LEU A 126 -6.90 -8.06 16.86
C LEU A 126 -7.09 -9.48 17.38
N ASP A 127 -5.96 -10.15 17.60
CA ASP A 127 -5.89 -11.52 18.08
C ASP A 127 -5.42 -11.57 19.55
N ARG A 128 -5.73 -12.67 20.23
CA ARG A 128 -5.25 -12.96 21.58
C ARG A 128 -4.82 -14.41 21.67
N PHE A 129 -3.53 -14.64 21.48
CA PHE A 129 -2.95 -15.96 21.63
C PHE A 129 -2.43 -16.13 23.05
N ARG A 130 -2.98 -17.09 23.81
CA ARG A 130 -2.62 -17.32 25.22
C ARG A 130 -2.70 -16.05 26.09
N ASP A 131 -3.80 -15.31 25.91
CA ASP A 131 -4.09 -14.03 26.58
C ASP A 131 -3.14 -12.87 26.23
N GLU A 132 -2.22 -13.05 25.29
CA GLU A 132 -1.36 -11.97 24.79
C GLU A 132 -1.99 -11.29 23.56
N PRO A 133 -2.35 -10.00 23.63
CA PRO A 133 -2.93 -9.29 22.51
C PRO A 133 -1.88 -9.02 21.42
N SER A 134 -2.26 -9.20 20.16
CA SER A 134 -1.43 -8.82 19.02
C SER A 134 -2.30 -8.44 17.82
N LEU A 135 -1.76 -7.61 16.92
CA LEU A 135 -2.40 -7.32 15.64
C LEU A 135 -1.83 -8.23 14.55
N VAL A 136 -2.71 -8.70 13.69
CA VAL A 136 -2.38 -9.52 12.52
C VAL A 136 -2.86 -8.77 11.30
N GLU A 137 -1.96 -8.42 10.39
CA GLU A 137 -2.34 -7.79 9.11
C GLU A 137 -2.90 -8.88 8.21
N LEU A 138 -4.17 -8.71 7.85
CA LEU A 138 -4.80 -9.55 6.86
C LEU A 138 -4.34 -9.08 5.49
N VAL A 139 -3.75 -9.99 4.72
CA VAL A 139 -3.33 -9.70 3.36
C VAL A 139 -4.52 -9.83 2.43
N GLN A 140 -4.64 -8.91 1.48
CA GLN A 140 -5.69 -8.96 0.49
C GLN A 140 -5.47 -10.13 -0.48
N SER A 141 -6.47 -11.02 -0.58
CA SER A 141 -6.48 -12.20 -1.43
C SER A 141 -7.45 -11.98 -2.60
N GLY A 142 -6.96 -12.19 -3.83
CA GLY A 142 -7.79 -12.10 -5.03
C GLY A 142 -8.64 -13.36 -5.23
N GLY A 143 -9.97 -13.19 -5.29
CA GLY A 143 -10.89 -14.26 -5.66
C GLY A 143 -10.78 -14.62 -7.14
N GLU A 144 -10.39 -15.85 -7.46
CA GLU A 144 -10.47 -16.38 -8.81
C GLU A 144 -11.92 -16.63 -9.18
N LEU A 145 -12.33 -16.17 -10.37
CA LEU A 145 -13.66 -16.44 -10.91
C LEU A 145 -13.66 -17.77 -11.66
N ASN A 146 -14.24 -18.80 -11.05
CA ASN A 146 -14.41 -20.07 -11.73
C ASN A 146 -15.58 -19.98 -12.72
N LYS A 147 -15.23 -19.91 -13.99
CA LYS A 147 -16.16 -19.97 -15.11
C LYS A 147 -16.40 -21.44 -15.40
N GLN A 148 -17.48 -22.00 -14.86
CA GLN A 148 -17.98 -23.34 -15.23
C GLN A 148 -18.51 -23.33 -16.68
N MET A 149 -17.63 -23.09 -17.65
CA MET A 149 -17.96 -22.76 -19.04
C MET A 149 -18.71 -23.90 -19.73
N GLY A 150 -18.28 -25.16 -19.56
CA GLY A 150 -18.92 -26.31 -20.23
C GLY A 150 -20.40 -26.49 -19.91
N ARG A 151 -20.78 -26.35 -18.62
CA ARG A 151 -22.18 -26.52 -18.19
C ARG A 151 -23.04 -25.27 -18.40
N ASN A 152 -22.42 -24.09 -18.43
CA ASN A 152 -23.11 -22.82 -18.67
C ASN A 152 -23.36 -22.59 -20.18
N ILE A 153 -22.42 -22.97 -21.06
CA ILE A 153 -22.55 -22.86 -22.51
C ILE A 153 -23.68 -23.77 -23.04
N LEU A 154 -23.76 -25.02 -22.56
CA LEU A 154 -24.85 -25.94 -22.94
C LEU A 154 -26.24 -25.41 -22.58
N ARG A 155 -26.36 -24.62 -21.49
CA ARG A 155 -27.63 -23.97 -21.11
C ARG A 155 -27.89 -22.68 -21.88
N ALA A 156 -26.85 -21.89 -22.15
CA ALA A 156 -26.96 -20.66 -22.94
C ALA A 156 -27.36 -20.93 -24.41
N ALA A 157 -26.94 -22.08 -24.96
CA ALA A 157 -27.34 -22.52 -26.30
C ALA A 157 -28.83 -22.91 -26.40
N LEU A 158 -29.45 -23.34 -25.29
CA LEU A 158 -30.88 -23.72 -25.24
C LEU A 158 -31.78 -22.55 -24.84
N ASN A 159 -31.26 -21.54 -24.15
CA ASN A 159 -31.96 -20.31 -23.84
C ASN A 159 -30.98 -19.12 -23.85
N PRO A 160 -31.00 -18.26 -24.88
CA PRO A 160 -30.08 -17.13 -25.01
C PRO A 160 -30.30 -16.03 -23.96
N LEU A 161 -31.35 -16.11 -23.13
CA LEU A 161 -31.56 -15.27 -21.95
C LEU A 161 -31.03 -15.90 -20.65
N ALA A 162 -30.41 -17.08 -20.71
CA ALA A 162 -29.90 -17.79 -19.54
C ALA A 162 -28.69 -17.09 -18.92
N SER A 163 -28.73 -16.95 -17.60
CA SER A 163 -27.65 -16.35 -16.83
C SER A 163 -26.45 -17.28 -16.61
N SER A 164 -25.25 -16.73 -16.55
CA SER A 164 -24.02 -17.46 -16.18
C SER A 164 -23.82 -17.46 -14.66
N LYS A 165 -23.62 -18.65 -14.08
CA LYS A 165 -23.23 -18.79 -12.67
C LYS A 165 -21.71 -18.94 -12.56
N GLN A 166 -21.09 -18.12 -11.71
CA GLN A 166 -19.67 -18.15 -11.37
C GLN A 166 -19.50 -18.19 -9.86
N THR A 167 -18.38 -18.71 -9.39
CA THR A 167 -17.99 -18.73 -7.97
C THR A 167 -16.75 -17.87 -7.78
N ILE A 168 -16.70 -17.17 -6.65
CA ILE A 168 -15.51 -16.45 -6.17
C ILE A 168 -14.75 -17.43 -5.29
N GLU A 169 -13.58 -17.86 -5.74
CA GLU A 169 -12.80 -18.94 -5.13
C GLU A 169 -11.45 -18.41 -4.65
N LEU A 170 -11.07 -18.78 -3.43
CA LEU A 170 -9.72 -18.59 -2.89
C LEU A 170 -9.01 -19.92 -2.88
N GLN A 171 -7.77 -19.93 -3.38
CA GLN A 171 -6.93 -21.12 -3.34
C GLN A 171 -6.56 -21.49 -1.90
N GLY A 172 -6.37 -22.79 -1.68
CA GLY A 172 -6.06 -23.35 -0.37
C GLY A 172 -7.29 -23.55 0.51
N ILE A 173 -7.20 -24.53 1.41
CA ILE A 173 -8.27 -24.94 2.31
C ILE A 173 -8.30 -24.15 3.63
N HIS A 174 -7.26 -23.36 3.90
CA HIS A 174 -7.08 -22.59 5.13
C HIS A 174 -6.51 -21.20 4.86
N ALA A 175 -7.00 -20.22 5.62
CA ALA A 175 -6.42 -18.91 5.69
C ALA A 175 -5.06 -18.97 6.39
N LYS A 176 -4.14 -18.12 5.94
CA LYS A 176 -2.81 -18.00 6.55
C LYS A 176 -2.89 -17.57 8.02
N PHE A 177 -3.86 -16.73 8.34
CA PHE A 177 -4.03 -16.12 9.65
C PHE A 177 -5.30 -16.61 10.33
N GLN A 178 -5.22 -16.87 11.64
CA GLN A 178 -6.27 -17.48 12.43
C GLN A 178 -6.61 -16.60 13.63
N SER A 179 -7.88 -16.26 13.80
CA SER A 179 -8.38 -15.67 15.05
C SER A 179 -8.48 -16.77 16.10
N HIS A 180 -7.82 -16.56 17.25
CA HIS A 180 -8.00 -17.40 18.43
C HIS A 180 -9.28 -17.03 19.21
N LEU A 181 -9.89 -15.89 18.88
CA LEU A 181 -11.16 -15.42 19.43
C LEU A 181 -12.32 -15.88 18.53
N THR A 182 -13.40 -16.35 19.14
CA THR A 182 -14.66 -16.67 18.43
C THR A 182 -15.37 -15.41 17.96
N ARG A 183 -15.05 -14.25 18.54
CA ARG A 183 -15.63 -12.96 18.18
C ARG A 183 -14.52 -11.99 17.76
N PRO A 184 -13.96 -12.15 16.54
CA PRO A 184 -12.84 -11.36 16.06
C PRO A 184 -13.18 -9.87 15.98
N GLU A 185 -12.23 -9.03 16.34
CA GLU A 185 -12.29 -7.58 16.12
C GLU A 185 -11.37 -7.22 14.97
N ILE A 186 -11.93 -6.68 13.89
CA ILE A 186 -11.18 -6.37 12.68
C ILE A 186 -11.23 -4.87 12.43
N TYR A 187 -10.07 -4.27 12.19
CA TYR A 187 -9.90 -2.85 11.92
C TYR A 187 -9.54 -2.67 10.46
N VAL A 188 -10.33 -1.87 9.75
CA VAL A 188 -10.15 -1.58 8.34
C VAL A 188 -9.88 -0.08 8.20
N ASP A 189 -8.77 0.27 7.58
CA ASP A 189 -8.47 1.67 7.28
C ASP A 189 -9.48 2.23 6.27
N ILE A 190 -10.03 3.41 6.56
CA ILE A 190 -11.10 4.03 5.76
C ILE A 190 -10.52 4.94 4.67
N ASP A 191 -9.21 5.17 4.61
CA ASP A 191 -8.64 6.25 3.81
C ASP A 191 -8.72 6.07 2.28
N ASN A 192 -9.79 6.67 1.72
CA ASN A 192 -9.85 7.62 0.59
C ASN A 192 -9.00 7.39 -0.68
N THR A 193 -8.76 6.15 -1.11
CA THR A 193 -8.39 5.86 -2.51
C THR A 193 -9.26 4.76 -3.07
N ASP A 194 -10.50 5.11 -3.38
CA ASP A 194 -11.31 4.26 -4.24
C ASP A 194 -11.65 5.03 -5.51
N GLU A 195 -10.68 5.11 -6.43
CA GLU A 195 -10.92 5.51 -7.82
C GLU A 195 -11.99 4.62 -8.48
N ASN A 196 -12.27 3.45 -7.89
CA ASN A 196 -13.27 2.49 -8.32
C ASN A 196 -14.60 2.53 -7.55
N ALA A 197 -14.74 3.36 -6.50
CA ALA A 197 -16.01 3.52 -5.80
C ALA A 197 -17.01 4.24 -6.71
N VAL A 198 -18.02 3.49 -7.19
CA VAL A 198 -19.16 4.08 -7.87
C VAL A 198 -20.02 4.77 -6.82
N LEU A 199 -19.94 6.10 -6.78
CA LEU A 199 -20.79 6.92 -5.94
C LEU A 199 -22.27 6.64 -6.24
N PRO A 200 -23.15 6.62 -5.22
CA PRO A 200 -24.60 6.59 -5.45
C PRO A 200 -25.02 7.72 -6.39
N GLU A 201 -25.91 7.46 -7.36
CA GLU A 201 -26.35 8.42 -8.39
C GLU A 201 -26.87 9.75 -7.78
N ASP A 202 -27.32 9.74 -6.52
CA ASP A 202 -27.85 10.90 -5.80
C ASP A 202 -26.78 11.84 -5.21
N ALA A 203 -25.48 11.50 -5.29
CA ALA A 203 -24.39 12.31 -4.73
C ALA A 203 -24.07 13.60 -5.53
N GLY A 204 -24.72 13.81 -6.68
CA GLY A 204 -24.48 14.93 -7.60
C GLY A 204 -24.85 16.33 -7.09
N LYS A 205 -25.17 16.53 -5.80
CA LYS A 205 -25.57 17.84 -5.24
C LYS A 205 -24.74 18.31 -4.03
N ALA A 206 -23.50 17.85 -3.86
CA ALA A 206 -22.58 18.43 -2.89
C ALA A 206 -21.28 18.88 -3.58
N LYS A 207 -21.21 20.16 -3.96
CA LYS A 207 -19.95 20.77 -4.37
C LYS A 207 -19.03 20.84 -3.13
N ASN A 208 -17.89 20.15 -3.20
CA ASN A 208 -16.70 20.28 -2.33
C ASN A 208 -16.61 19.42 -1.04
N LYS A 209 -17.29 18.27 -0.93
CA LYS A 209 -16.89 17.23 0.04
C LYS A 209 -16.76 15.89 -0.68
N LYS A 210 -15.62 15.22 -0.53
CA LYS A 210 -15.47 13.80 -0.94
C LYS A 210 -16.60 13.01 -0.25
N PRO A 211 -17.40 12.22 -0.97
CA PRO A 211 -18.47 11.45 -0.34
C PRO A 211 -17.89 10.46 0.65
N GLN A 212 -18.26 10.58 1.91
CA GLN A 212 -17.84 9.63 2.93
C GLN A 212 -18.62 8.33 2.71
N LEU A 213 -17.92 7.26 2.33
CA LEU A 213 -18.53 5.96 2.11
C LEU A 213 -19.04 5.36 3.44
N PRO A 214 -20.18 4.65 3.45
CA PRO A 214 -20.73 4.03 4.65
C PRO A 214 -19.74 3.03 5.29
N LEU A 215 -19.75 2.93 6.63
CA LEU A 215 -18.92 2.00 7.40
C LEU A 215 -19.40 0.54 7.30
N ASP A 216 -20.69 0.34 7.02
CA ASP A 216 -21.33 -0.98 6.88
C ASP A 216 -21.08 -1.61 5.49
N ARG A 217 -20.24 -0.96 4.66
CA ARG A 217 -19.72 -1.54 3.43
C ARG A 217 -18.76 -2.69 3.69
N PHE A 218 -18.05 -2.69 4.82
CA PHE A 218 -17.21 -3.82 5.22
C PHE A 218 -18.05 -4.86 5.94
N ARG A 219 -18.10 -6.07 5.39
CA ARG A 219 -18.95 -7.16 5.87
C ARG A 219 -18.14 -8.44 5.96
N ILE A 220 -18.56 -9.35 6.84
CA ILE A 220 -17.93 -10.67 6.98
C ILE A 220 -18.76 -11.70 6.23
N VAL A 221 -18.09 -12.59 5.49
CA VAL A 221 -18.69 -13.80 4.91
C VAL A 221 -18.07 -15.04 5.51
N ARG A 222 -18.88 -16.08 5.70
CA ARG A 222 -18.38 -17.43 5.96
C ARG A 222 -18.14 -18.14 4.64
N MET A 223 -16.94 -18.68 4.46
CA MET A 223 -16.57 -19.39 3.24
C MET A 223 -16.91 -20.88 3.34
N GLU A 224 -17.28 -21.47 2.21
CA GLU A 224 -17.44 -22.92 2.10
C GLU A 224 -16.13 -23.55 1.66
N ARG A 225 -15.57 -24.44 2.48
CA ARG A 225 -14.43 -25.28 2.07
C ARG A 225 -14.88 -26.30 1.02
N ARG A 226 -14.09 -26.40 -0.04
CA ARG A 226 -14.12 -27.45 -1.06
C ARG A 226 -12.73 -28.09 -1.10
N LYS A 227 -12.58 -29.13 -1.93
CA LYS A 227 -11.44 -30.06 -1.92
C LYS A 227 -10.08 -29.38 -1.70
N ASP A 228 -9.80 -28.32 -2.43
CA ASP A 228 -8.52 -27.59 -2.46
C ASP A 228 -8.68 -26.06 -2.40
N LEU A 229 -9.92 -25.57 -2.27
CA LEU A 229 -10.26 -24.16 -2.35
C LEU A 229 -11.36 -23.78 -1.36
N ARG A 230 -11.54 -22.48 -1.15
CA ARG A 230 -12.61 -21.87 -0.34
C ARG A 230 -13.49 -21.01 -1.22
N VAL A 231 -14.81 -21.15 -1.10
CA VAL A 231 -15.78 -20.38 -1.88
C VAL A 231 -16.29 -19.22 -1.03
N VAL A 232 -16.02 -17.98 -1.47
CA VAL A 232 -16.47 -16.74 -0.84
C VAL A 232 -17.94 -16.49 -1.12
N GLY A 233 -18.37 -16.72 -2.37
CA GLY A 233 -19.73 -16.48 -2.81
C GLY A 233 -19.99 -16.90 -4.24
N ASN A 234 -21.26 -16.85 -4.63
CA ASN A 234 -21.74 -17.16 -5.96
C ASN A 234 -22.20 -15.87 -6.65
N LEU A 235 -21.77 -15.70 -7.90
CA LEU A 235 -22.22 -14.65 -8.80
C LEU A 235 -23.13 -15.24 -9.87
N ASN A 236 -24.23 -14.55 -10.13
CA ASN A 236 -25.15 -14.85 -11.21
C ASN A 236 -25.24 -13.62 -12.11
N ILE A 237 -24.65 -13.74 -13.30
CA ILE A 237 -24.51 -12.67 -14.30
C ILE A 237 -25.54 -12.90 -15.39
N LYS A 238 -26.49 -11.99 -15.53
CA LYS A 238 -27.47 -12.01 -16.61
C LYS A 238 -26.88 -11.42 -17.89
N VAL A 239 -27.42 -11.82 -19.05
CA VAL A 239 -26.93 -11.43 -20.39
C VAL A 239 -26.91 -9.91 -20.60
N TYR A 240 -27.83 -9.18 -19.96
CA TYR A 240 -27.89 -7.71 -19.99
C TYR A 240 -27.01 -7.03 -18.93
N GLY A 241 -26.06 -7.74 -18.31
CA GLY A 241 -25.06 -7.19 -17.39
C GLY A 241 -25.45 -7.15 -15.91
N LYS A 242 -26.71 -7.42 -15.55
CA LYS A 242 -27.11 -7.46 -14.13
C LYS A 242 -26.43 -8.62 -13.40
N VAL A 243 -25.62 -8.28 -12.39
CA VAL A 243 -24.99 -9.22 -11.47
C VAL A 243 -25.85 -9.35 -10.22
N THR A 244 -26.08 -10.59 -9.78
CA THR A 244 -26.69 -10.89 -8.48
C THR A 244 -25.77 -11.80 -7.70
N GLN A 245 -25.66 -11.56 -6.41
CA GLN A 245 -24.72 -12.25 -5.54
C GLN A 245 -25.42 -13.04 -4.44
N LYS A 246 -24.84 -14.20 -4.09
CA LYS A 246 -25.19 -14.96 -2.91
C LYS A 246 -23.93 -15.36 -2.15
N ALA A 247 -23.82 -14.93 -0.90
CA ALA A 247 -22.77 -15.34 0.03
C ALA A 247 -23.39 -15.64 1.39
N ASN A 248 -22.66 -16.37 2.23
CA ASN A 248 -23.08 -16.65 3.60
C ASN A 248 -22.67 -15.49 4.51
N TRP A 249 -23.46 -14.43 4.50
CA TRP A 249 -23.18 -13.19 5.23
C TRP A 249 -23.30 -13.38 6.74
N ILE A 250 -22.30 -12.92 7.47
CA ILE A 250 -22.30 -12.80 8.92
C ILE A 250 -22.81 -11.41 9.29
N ARG A 251 -23.71 -11.35 10.28
CA ARG A 251 -24.18 -10.09 10.82
C ARG A 251 -23.05 -9.43 11.63
N THR A 252 -22.70 -8.20 11.27
CA THR A 252 -21.64 -7.42 11.92
C THR A 252 -22.14 -6.07 12.40
N THR A 253 -21.42 -5.49 13.35
CA THR A 253 -21.50 -4.07 13.72
C THR A 253 -20.22 -3.39 13.26
N SER A 254 -20.35 -2.20 12.66
CA SER A 254 -19.22 -1.35 12.28
C SER A 254 -19.23 -0.05 13.07
N THR A 255 -18.14 0.29 13.77
CA THR A 255 -17.97 1.57 14.49
C THR A 255 -16.73 2.31 14.01
N LYS A 256 -16.78 3.64 13.90
CA LYS A 256 -15.60 4.46 13.56
C LYS A 256 -14.72 4.67 14.79
N ILE A 257 -13.40 4.53 14.63
CA ILE A 257 -12.38 4.82 15.65
C ILE A 257 -11.18 5.50 14.99
N GLY A 258 -10.98 6.80 15.22
CA GLY A 258 -10.08 7.58 14.37
C GLY A 258 -10.51 7.45 12.90
N GLU A 259 -9.59 7.23 11.97
CA GLU A 259 -9.89 6.95 10.55
C GLU A 259 -10.11 5.46 10.23
N TRP A 260 -10.42 4.65 11.24
CA TRP A 260 -10.60 3.20 11.09
C TRP A 260 -12.06 2.78 11.29
N ALA A 261 -12.46 1.73 10.58
CA ALA A 261 -13.70 1.01 10.80
C ALA A 261 -13.40 -0.24 11.64
N LYS A 262 -13.97 -0.33 12.85
CA LYS A 262 -13.97 -1.55 13.66
C LYS A 262 -15.18 -2.40 13.29
N VAL A 263 -14.94 -3.55 12.66
CA VAL A 263 -15.93 -4.54 12.23
C VAL A 263 -15.92 -5.72 13.20
N VAL A 264 -17.06 -6.01 13.83
CA VAL A 264 -17.19 -7.08 14.82
C VAL A 264 -18.44 -7.92 14.53
N PRO A 265 -18.35 -9.27 14.53
CA PRO A 265 -19.53 -10.13 14.50
C PRO A 265 -20.50 -9.86 15.66
N VAL A 266 -21.79 -9.89 15.37
CA VAL A 266 -22.83 -9.76 16.41
C VAL A 266 -22.84 -10.99 17.31
N GLU A 267 -22.59 -12.16 16.74
CA GLU A 267 -22.60 -13.47 17.40
C GLU A 267 -21.21 -14.13 17.30
N ASP A 268 -20.94 -15.07 18.20
CA ASP A 268 -19.73 -15.89 18.15
C ASP A 268 -19.67 -16.71 16.85
N LEU A 269 -18.52 -16.65 16.18
CA LEU A 269 -18.24 -17.42 14.99
C LEU A 269 -17.84 -18.84 15.37
N ALA A 270 -18.46 -19.81 14.70
CA ALA A 270 -18.01 -21.20 14.75
C ALA A 270 -16.63 -21.34 14.09
N PRO A 271 -15.82 -22.35 14.48
CA PRO A 271 -14.56 -22.61 13.79
C PRO A 271 -14.76 -22.80 12.28
N GLY A 272 -13.89 -22.18 11.48
CA GLY A 272 -14.02 -22.18 10.03
C GLY A 272 -13.30 -21.04 9.33
N GLU A 273 -13.62 -20.88 8.06
CA GLU A 273 -12.97 -19.94 7.15
C GLU A 273 -13.89 -18.76 6.85
N TYR A 274 -13.35 -17.55 6.94
CA TYR A 274 -14.09 -16.30 6.83
C TYR A 274 -13.30 -15.28 6.01
N ALA A 275 -14.00 -14.27 5.50
CA ALA A 275 -13.34 -13.13 4.89
C ALA A 275 -14.06 -11.83 5.20
N VAL A 276 -13.30 -10.75 5.36
CA VAL A 276 -13.83 -9.39 5.25
C VAL A 276 -13.91 -9.02 3.79
N VAL A 277 -15.05 -8.44 3.43
CA VAL A 277 -15.39 -8.08 2.07
C VAL A 277 -15.89 -6.65 2.07
N GLU A 278 -15.37 -5.85 1.15
CA GLU A 278 -15.89 -4.52 0.87
C GLU A 278 -17.05 -4.59 -0.13
N MET A 279 -18.15 -3.91 0.18
CA MET A 279 -19.26 -3.69 -0.72
C MET A 279 -18.98 -2.43 -1.56
N LEU A 280 -18.84 -2.60 -2.87
CA LEU A 280 -18.69 -1.49 -3.82
C LEU A 280 -19.98 -0.70 -3.98
N ASN A 281 -21.12 -1.37 -3.76
CA ASN A 281 -22.46 -0.78 -3.66
C ASN A 281 -23.39 -1.74 -2.91
N ASP A 282 -24.69 -1.44 -2.85
CA ASP A 282 -25.69 -2.24 -2.15
C ASP A 282 -25.81 -3.70 -2.63
N LYS A 283 -25.32 -4.03 -3.83
CA LYS A 283 -25.50 -5.33 -4.50
C LYS A 283 -24.21 -6.02 -4.91
N GLN A 284 -23.08 -5.31 -4.94
CA GLN A 284 -21.84 -5.79 -5.50
C GLN A 284 -20.72 -5.73 -4.46
N MET A 285 -20.10 -6.87 -4.21
CA MET A 285 -18.89 -6.94 -3.41
C MET A 285 -17.61 -6.83 -4.27
N ASN A 286 -16.54 -6.38 -3.64
CA ASN A 286 -15.18 -6.47 -4.16
C ASN A 286 -14.74 -7.94 -4.25
N LEU A 287 -14.06 -8.31 -5.34
CA LEU A 287 -13.53 -9.67 -5.53
C LEU A 287 -12.22 -9.89 -4.77
N TYR A 288 -11.57 -8.80 -4.35
CA TYR A 288 -10.44 -8.82 -3.46
C TYR A 288 -10.95 -8.76 -2.03
N VAL A 289 -10.58 -9.76 -1.24
CA VAL A 289 -11.10 -9.98 0.11
C VAL A 289 -9.96 -10.22 1.08
N TRP A 290 -10.20 -10.00 2.37
CA TRP A 290 -9.21 -10.28 3.41
C TRP A 290 -9.63 -11.52 4.17
N ASP A 291 -8.97 -12.65 3.91
CA ASP A 291 -9.34 -13.94 4.50
C ASP A 291 -8.68 -14.18 5.86
N PHE A 292 -9.42 -14.83 6.74
CA PHE A 292 -8.97 -15.26 8.05
C PHE A 292 -9.73 -16.52 8.45
N GLY A 293 -9.12 -17.36 9.29
CA GLY A 293 -9.83 -18.46 9.92
C GLY A 293 -10.21 -18.12 11.36
N VAL A 294 -11.16 -18.85 11.91
CA VAL A 294 -11.47 -18.84 13.34
C VAL A 294 -11.14 -20.23 13.85
N ASP A 295 -10.13 -20.31 14.71
CA ASP A 295 -9.75 -21.55 15.40
C ASP A 295 -9.04 -21.21 16.71
N PRO A 296 -9.73 -21.31 17.86
CA PRO A 296 -9.12 -21.08 19.18
C PRO A 296 -7.93 -21.99 19.50
N LYS A 297 -7.73 -23.08 18.74
CA LYS A 297 -6.64 -24.05 18.93
C LYS A 297 -5.55 -23.94 17.86
N ALA A 298 -5.62 -22.94 16.98
CA ALA A 298 -4.57 -22.72 16.00
C ALA A 298 -3.21 -22.46 16.66
N PRO A 299 -2.10 -22.71 15.94
CA PRO A 299 -0.79 -22.19 16.31
C PRO A 299 -0.77 -20.66 16.26
N ALA A 300 0.21 -20.06 16.94
CA ALA A 300 0.44 -18.61 16.89
C ALA A 300 0.60 -18.11 15.44
N ASN A 301 0.00 -16.95 15.16
CA ASN A 301 0.16 -16.29 13.87
C ASN A 301 1.61 -15.81 13.66
N PRO A 302 2.16 -15.91 12.45
CA PRO A 302 3.49 -15.38 12.15
C PRO A 302 3.45 -13.85 11.94
N GLY A 303 4.49 -13.15 12.37
CA GLY A 303 4.70 -11.72 12.03
C GLY A 303 3.67 -10.77 12.62
N THR A 304 3.17 -11.03 13.83
CA THR A 304 2.19 -10.17 14.50
C THR A 304 2.85 -8.94 15.13
N TRP A 305 2.11 -7.83 15.17
CA TRP A 305 2.50 -6.66 15.96
C TRP A 305 2.05 -6.87 17.40
N THR A 306 3.01 -6.93 18.31
CA THR A 306 2.76 -7.02 19.74
C THR A 306 2.83 -5.62 20.37
N PRO A 307 2.23 -5.42 21.56
CA PRO A 307 2.35 -4.17 22.30
C PRO A 307 3.82 -3.79 22.38
N ARG A 308 4.18 -2.60 21.88
CA ARG A 308 5.55 -2.10 22.03
C ARG A 308 5.73 -1.91 23.52
N GLN A 309 6.57 -2.75 24.14
CA GLN A 309 6.97 -2.56 25.53
C GLN A 309 7.46 -1.11 25.62
N PRO A 310 6.94 -0.27 26.55
CA PRO A 310 7.54 1.03 26.77
C PRO A 310 9.04 0.78 26.94
N ALA A 311 9.88 1.63 26.35
CA ALA A 311 11.31 1.57 26.56
C ALA A 311 11.55 1.82 28.06
N GLY A 312 11.38 0.78 28.88
CA GLY A 312 11.87 0.73 30.22
C GLY A 312 13.37 0.81 30.07
N ASP A 313 13.96 1.82 30.68
CA ASP A 313 15.39 2.11 30.77
C ASP A 313 16.26 0.90 30.41
N ARG A 314 16.53 0.71 29.12
CA ARG A 314 17.68 -0.07 28.72
C ARG A 314 18.85 0.83 29.01
N LYS A 315 19.37 0.71 30.24
CA LYS A 315 20.76 1.02 30.51
C LYS A 315 21.57 0.33 29.41
N SER A 316 22.14 1.14 28.51
CA SER A 316 23.34 0.84 27.73
C SER A 316 23.69 -0.64 27.64
N ASP A 317 23.05 -1.36 26.72
CA ASP A 317 23.69 -2.54 26.18
C ASP A 317 24.83 -2.01 25.30
N GLU A 318 26.06 -2.21 25.78
CA GLU A 318 27.32 -1.94 25.10
C GLU A 318 27.21 -2.22 23.59
N GLU A 319 27.64 -1.25 22.78
CA GLU A 319 27.94 -1.50 21.37
C GLU A 319 28.80 -2.77 21.26
N PRO A 320 28.44 -3.75 20.43
CA PRO A 320 29.30 -4.89 20.20
C PRO A 320 30.56 -4.38 19.51
N THR A 321 31.64 -4.24 20.28
CA THR A 321 32.95 -3.91 19.73
C THR A 321 33.34 -5.01 18.74
N LEU A 322 33.57 -4.60 17.49
CA LEU A 322 34.12 -5.44 16.44
C LEU A 322 35.48 -5.98 16.90
N GLN A 323 35.50 -7.24 17.36
CA GLN A 323 36.76 -7.94 17.59
C GLN A 323 37.47 -8.09 16.25
N LYS A 324 38.60 -7.40 16.10
CA LYS A 324 39.47 -7.53 14.94
C LYS A 324 39.93 -8.98 14.84
N ARG A 325 39.66 -9.59 13.68
CA ARG A 325 40.12 -10.92 13.28
C ARG A 325 41.64 -11.02 13.49
N PRO A 326 42.17 -12.01 14.23
CA PRO A 326 43.61 -12.17 14.38
C PRO A 326 44.22 -12.44 13.00
N LYS A 327 45.30 -11.72 12.69
CA LYS A 327 46.22 -12.13 11.62
C LYS A 327 47.08 -13.27 12.17
N ASN A 328 47.23 -14.31 11.35
CA ASN A 328 47.95 -15.57 11.58
C ASN A 328 49.05 -15.55 12.64
#